data_AF-A0A948VD22-F1
#
_entry.id   AF-A0A948VD22-F1
#
_cell.length_a   1.000
_cell.length_b   1.000
_cell.length_c   1.000
_cell.angle_alpha   90.00
_cell.angle_beta   90.00
_cell.angle_gamma   90.00
#
_symmetry.space_group_name_H-M   'P 1'
#
loop_
_entity.id
_entity.type
_entity.pdbx_description
1 polymer ?
#
loop_
_entity_poly.entity_id
_entity_poly.type
_entity_poly.pdbx_seq_one_letter_code
_entity_poly.pdbx_strand_id
1 'polypeptide(L)'
;MDLFKLRAGYKFKDIEGVCLGFGIGNEKITFDYAFVPYGILGDTHLWGLNFYFGKVHRLDAAQSRIEKYLKRGKRFFSKNDFIAAQKEFKNVLIYDPTHTEAQKYLAQIKSGLTEINVEKYLISGKKYILKGEFLKAKELFENILSLVSENEQAKKELADVEVKIQDEKKRRLEVLFSQGVEFYERGEYEDAISIWEKVLLLDKEHSASKEYILLAQQDIEKREKLKAEELYKKEKYK
;
A
#
# COMPACT_ATOMS: atom_id res chain seq x y z
N MET A 1 6.72 17.85 -30.32
CA MET A 1 6.42 18.74 -31.46
C MET A 1 5.99 20.10 -30.94
N ASP A 2 6.53 21.19 -31.47
CA ASP A 2 6.03 22.54 -31.19
C ASP A 2 4.77 22.77 -32.02
N LEU A 3 3.70 23.20 -31.36
CA LEU A 3 2.37 23.32 -31.94
C LEU A 3 2.00 24.80 -32.05
N PHE A 4 1.92 25.28 -33.28
CA PHE A 4 1.43 26.60 -33.63
C PHE A 4 0.05 26.49 -34.27
N LYS A 5 -0.92 27.27 -33.80
CA LYS A 5 -2.30 27.29 -34.30
C LYS A 5 -2.76 28.72 -34.52
N LEU A 6 -3.43 28.95 -35.64
CA LEU A 6 -4.16 30.19 -35.91
C LEU A 6 -5.63 29.86 -36.13
N ARG A 7 -6.52 30.71 -35.61
CA ARG A 7 -7.96 30.62 -35.78
C ARG A 7 -8.49 31.99 -36.17
N ALA A 8 -9.33 32.03 -37.20
CA ALA A 8 -10.04 33.23 -37.60
C ALA A 8 -11.49 32.86 -37.91
N GLY A 9 -12.42 33.75 -37.63
CA GLY A 9 -13.83 33.55 -37.93
C GLY A 9 -14.59 34.88 -37.96
N TYR A 10 -15.80 34.86 -38.50
CA TYR A 10 -16.68 36.02 -38.52
C TYR A 10 -18.04 35.64 -37.95
N LYS A 11 -18.55 36.44 -37.01
CA LYS A 11 -19.86 36.21 -36.39
C LYS A 11 -20.91 37.09 -37.07
N PHE A 12 -21.99 36.48 -37.54
CA PHE A 12 -23.05 37.16 -38.32
C PHE A 12 -24.36 37.39 -37.55
N LYS A 13 -24.45 37.04 -36.26
CA LYS A 13 -25.69 37.14 -35.48
C LYS A 13 -25.44 37.72 -34.09
N ASP A 14 -26.34 38.60 -33.67
CA ASP A 14 -26.36 39.43 -32.45
C ASP A 14 -25.29 40.52 -32.39
N ILE A 15 -24.03 40.21 -32.75
CA ILE A 15 -22.92 41.18 -32.82
C ILE A 15 -21.99 40.76 -33.97
N GLU A 16 -21.81 41.66 -34.94
CA GLU A 16 -20.97 41.44 -36.12
C GLU A 16 -19.50 41.73 -35.81
N GLY A 17 -18.60 40.84 -36.23
CA GLY A 17 -17.17 41.12 -36.11
C GLY A 17 -16.24 39.94 -36.39
N VAL A 18 -14.97 40.28 -36.60
CA VAL A 18 -13.88 39.32 -36.84
C VAL A 18 -13.35 38.82 -35.50
N CYS A 19 -13.35 37.50 -35.32
CA CYS A 19 -12.67 36.83 -34.22
C CYS A 19 -11.31 36.35 -34.70
N LEU A 20 -10.26 36.60 -33.90
CA LEU A 20 -8.90 36.15 -34.19
C LEU A 20 -8.33 35.43 -32.96
N GLY A 21 -7.60 34.35 -33.17
CA GLY A 21 -6.90 33.67 -32.09
C GLY A 21 -5.63 32.99 -32.56
N PHE A 22 -4.66 32.90 -31.66
CA PHE A 22 -3.44 32.14 -31.88
C PHE A 22 -3.14 31.28 -30.67
N GLY A 23 -2.56 30.11 -30.90
CA GLY A 23 -2.09 29.20 -29.87
C GLY A 23 -0.66 28.80 -30.15
N ILE A 24 0.18 28.83 -29.13
CA ILE A 24 1.57 28.38 -29.19
C ILE A 24 1.88 27.48 -28.00
N GLY A 25 2.64 26.42 -28.22
CA GLY A 25 3.07 25.58 -27.12
C GLY A 25 3.79 24.33 -27.57
N ASN A 26 3.99 23.44 -26.61
CA ASN A 26 4.57 22.12 -26.80
C ASN A 26 3.71 21.08 -26.08
N GLU A 27 4.21 19.84 -26.01
CA GLU A 27 3.52 18.70 -25.38
C GLU A 27 3.26 18.87 -23.87
N LYS A 28 3.85 19.87 -23.22
CA LYS A 28 3.73 20.11 -21.77
C LYS A 28 2.99 21.40 -21.44
N ILE A 29 3.10 22.43 -22.27
CA ILE A 29 2.54 23.75 -21.99
C ILE A 29 1.97 24.33 -23.29
N THR A 30 0.72 24.78 -23.28
CA THR A 30 0.18 25.60 -24.36
C THR A 30 -0.38 26.91 -23.83
N PHE A 31 -0.16 27.96 -24.61
CA PHE A 31 -0.72 29.28 -24.42
C PHE A 31 -1.65 29.55 -25.60
N ASP A 32 -2.88 29.96 -25.30
CA ASP A 32 -3.92 30.24 -26.29
C ASP A 32 -4.48 31.65 -26.04
N TYR A 33 -4.54 32.46 -27.09
CA TYR A 33 -5.16 33.79 -27.06
C TYR A 33 -6.29 33.87 -28.07
N ALA A 34 -7.41 34.49 -27.70
CA ALA A 34 -8.53 34.77 -28.59
C ALA A 34 -9.12 36.16 -28.35
N PHE A 35 -9.33 36.88 -29.43
CA PHE A 35 -10.06 38.14 -29.52
C PHE A 35 -11.48 37.85 -30.06
N VAL A 36 -12.48 38.36 -29.34
CA VAL A 36 -13.89 38.25 -29.72
C VAL A 36 -14.57 39.61 -29.52
N PRO A 37 -15.05 40.27 -30.59
CA PRO A 37 -15.74 41.55 -30.46
C PRO A 37 -17.17 41.36 -29.94
N TYR A 38 -17.55 42.10 -28.88
CA TYR A 38 -18.90 42.13 -28.29
C TYR A 38 -19.55 43.51 -28.37
N GLY A 39 -19.36 44.23 -29.49
CA GLY A 39 -20.15 45.41 -29.85
C GLY A 39 -20.19 46.46 -28.74
N ILE A 40 -21.39 46.82 -28.27
CA ILE A 40 -21.62 47.86 -27.25
C ILE A 40 -21.07 47.50 -25.86
N LEU A 41 -20.78 46.22 -25.60
CA LEU A 41 -20.21 45.72 -24.35
C LEU A 41 -18.66 45.72 -24.36
N GLY A 42 -18.05 46.06 -25.49
CA GLY A 42 -16.60 46.14 -25.66
C GLY A 42 -15.97 44.83 -26.13
N ASP A 43 -14.73 44.93 -26.60
CA ASP A 43 -13.99 43.79 -27.13
C ASP A 43 -13.45 42.89 -26.00
N THR A 44 -13.59 41.57 -26.18
CA THR A 44 -13.17 40.58 -25.19
C THR A 44 -11.87 39.89 -25.59
N HIS A 45 -10.92 39.86 -24.65
CA HIS A 45 -9.62 39.22 -24.79
C HIS A 45 -9.55 37.99 -23.86
N LEU A 46 -9.44 36.79 -24.42
CA LEU A 46 -9.35 35.54 -23.69
C LEU A 46 -7.92 35.00 -23.72
N TRP A 47 -7.41 34.62 -22.54
CA TRP A 47 -6.06 34.11 -22.34
C TRP A 47 -6.17 32.73 -21.66
N GLY A 48 -5.60 31.70 -22.27
CA GLY A 48 -5.58 30.33 -21.76
C GLY A 48 -4.16 29.83 -21.58
N LEU A 49 -3.89 29.21 -20.44
CA LEU A 49 -2.61 28.57 -20.13
C LEU A 49 -2.89 27.13 -19.67
N ASN A 50 -2.49 26.16 -20.50
CA ASN A 50 -2.72 24.75 -20.24
C ASN A 50 -1.39 24.06 -19.89
N PHE A 51 -1.37 23.32 -18.78
CA PHE A 51 -0.22 22.54 -18.33
C PHE A 51 -0.55 21.04 -18.29
N TYR A 52 0.20 20.25 -19.05
CA TYR A 52 0.08 18.79 -19.11
C TYR A 52 1.19 18.13 -18.29
N PHE A 53 0.84 17.51 -17.16
CA PHE A 53 1.77 16.79 -16.29
C PHE A 53 1.34 15.32 -16.11
N GLY A 54 2.33 14.42 -15.98
CA GLY A 54 2.11 13.05 -15.48
C GLY A 54 2.33 11.86 -16.43
N LYS A 55 2.57 12.04 -17.74
CA LYS A 55 2.71 10.88 -18.66
C LYS A 55 4.14 10.40 -18.94
N VAL A 56 5.15 11.27 -18.92
CA VAL A 56 6.49 10.91 -19.45
C VAL A 56 7.44 10.32 -18.39
N HIS A 57 7.44 10.78 -17.13
CA HIS A 57 8.37 10.26 -16.11
C HIS A 57 8.02 8.88 -15.54
N ARG A 58 6.78 8.41 -15.70
CA ARG A 58 6.32 7.14 -15.09
C ARG A 58 6.85 5.91 -15.82
N LEU A 59 7.07 6.03 -17.13
CA LEU A 59 7.54 4.92 -17.98
C LEU A 59 9.03 4.65 -17.75
N ASP A 60 9.87 5.70 -17.73
CA ASP A 60 11.32 5.56 -17.50
C ASP A 60 11.64 4.97 -16.12
N ALA A 61 10.91 5.40 -15.09
CA ALA A 61 11.08 4.90 -13.73
C ALA A 61 10.66 3.43 -13.58
N ALA A 62 9.61 3.00 -14.30
CA ALA A 62 9.18 1.61 -14.31
C ALA A 62 10.18 0.71 -15.06
N GLN A 63 10.67 1.16 -16.21
CA GLN A 63 11.68 0.45 -17.00
C GLN A 63 12.99 0.28 -16.22
N SER A 64 13.48 1.35 -15.56
CA SER A 64 14.68 1.26 -14.73
C SER A 64 14.54 0.26 -13.57
N ARG A 65 13.35 0.18 -12.96
CA ARG A 65 13.07 -0.83 -11.93
C ARG A 65 13.07 -2.24 -12.51
N ILE A 66 12.42 -2.45 -13.66
CA ILE A 66 12.42 -3.72 -14.38
C ILE A 66 13.85 -4.19 -14.64
N GLU A 67 14.71 -3.34 -15.20
CA GLU A 67 16.11 -3.67 -15.48
C GLU A 67 16.88 -4.06 -14.22
N LYS A 68 16.68 -3.32 -13.12
CA LYS A 68 17.32 -3.61 -11.84
C LYS A 68 16.92 -4.98 -11.30
N TYR A 69 15.62 -5.29 -11.29
CA TYR A 69 15.11 -6.60 -10.83
C TYR A 69 15.61 -7.72 -11.75
N LEU A 70 15.56 -7.52 -13.06
CA LEU A 70 16.02 -8.49 -14.06
C LEU A 70 17.51 -8.82 -13.89
N LYS A 71 18.37 -7.79 -13.72
CA LYS A 71 19.80 -7.96 -13.48
C LYS A 71 20.09 -8.73 -12.19
N ARG A 72 19.35 -8.41 -11.10
CA ARG A 72 19.49 -9.13 -9.82
C ARG A 72 19.02 -10.58 -9.93
N GLY A 73 17.89 -10.81 -10.58
CA GLY A 73 17.36 -12.15 -10.85
C GLY A 73 18.37 -13.01 -11.61
N LYS A 74 18.95 -12.49 -12.71
CA LYS A 74 20.01 -13.17 -13.47
C LYS A 74 21.22 -13.54 -12.60
N ARG A 75 21.66 -12.64 -11.72
CA ARG A 75 22.78 -12.89 -10.79
C ARG A 75 22.47 -13.98 -9.75
N PHE A 76 21.24 -14.05 -9.25
CA PHE A 76 20.84 -15.12 -8.33
C PHE A 76 20.69 -16.45 -9.06
N PHE A 77 20.13 -16.42 -10.27
CA PHE A 77 20.00 -17.58 -11.14
C PHE A 77 21.37 -18.18 -11.45
N SER A 78 22.38 -17.36 -11.81
CA SER A 78 23.75 -17.84 -12.04
C SER A 78 24.43 -18.41 -10.79
N LYS A 79 23.94 -18.08 -9.59
CA LYS A 79 24.42 -18.62 -8.31
C LYS A 79 23.65 -19.85 -7.85
N ASN A 80 22.71 -20.36 -8.67
CA ASN A 80 21.78 -21.43 -8.31
C ASN A 80 20.89 -21.10 -7.10
N ASP A 81 20.72 -19.81 -6.77
CA ASP A 81 19.77 -19.35 -5.77
C ASP A 81 18.42 -19.09 -6.43
N PHE A 82 17.72 -20.19 -6.71
CA PHE A 82 16.49 -20.20 -7.48
C PHE A 82 15.33 -19.51 -6.77
N ILE A 83 15.25 -19.57 -5.43
CA ILE A 83 14.19 -18.87 -4.69
C ILE A 83 14.40 -17.35 -4.78
N ALA A 84 15.62 -16.86 -4.54
CA ALA A 84 15.90 -15.43 -4.67
C ALA A 84 15.74 -14.96 -6.13
N ALA A 85 16.17 -15.76 -7.10
CA ALA A 85 15.97 -15.47 -8.52
C ALA A 85 14.48 -15.39 -8.87
N GLN A 86 13.67 -16.36 -8.43
CA GLN A 86 12.24 -16.40 -8.67
C GLN A 86 11.55 -15.14 -8.13
N LYS A 87 11.91 -14.70 -6.92
CA LYS A 87 11.38 -13.46 -6.32
C LYS A 87 11.69 -12.23 -7.17
N GLU A 88 12.93 -12.07 -7.62
CA GLU A 88 13.31 -10.92 -8.45
C GLU A 88 12.64 -10.95 -9.83
N PHE A 89 12.49 -12.12 -10.46
CA PHE A 89 11.75 -12.24 -11.73
C PHE A 89 10.24 -12.03 -11.55
N LYS A 90 9.63 -12.49 -10.46
CA LYS A 90 8.23 -12.15 -10.13
C LYS A 90 8.06 -10.64 -9.97
N ASN A 91 9.01 -9.94 -9.36
CA ASN A 91 8.98 -8.48 -9.27
C ASN A 91 9.01 -7.81 -10.64
N VAL A 92 9.74 -8.36 -11.63
CA VAL A 92 9.67 -7.87 -13.02
C VAL A 92 8.25 -7.98 -13.56
N LEU A 93 7.60 -9.13 -13.36
CA LEU A 93 6.24 -9.39 -13.84
C LEU A 93 5.15 -8.54 -13.15
N ILE A 94 5.42 -7.97 -11.97
CA ILE A 94 4.52 -7.00 -11.33
C ILE A 94 4.43 -5.70 -12.16
N TYR A 95 5.54 -5.28 -12.77
CA TYR A 95 5.59 -4.06 -13.59
C TYR A 95 5.28 -4.32 -15.06
N ASP A 96 5.75 -5.44 -15.60
CA ASP A 96 5.46 -5.89 -16.96
C ASP A 96 5.09 -7.38 -16.94
N PRO A 97 3.78 -7.71 -16.82
CA PRO A 97 3.30 -9.09 -16.84
C PRO A 97 3.66 -9.86 -18.11
N THR A 98 3.92 -9.17 -19.22
CA THR A 98 4.23 -9.74 -20.54
C THR A 98 5.73 -9.90 -20.80
N HIS A 99 6.58 -9.61 -19.80
CA HIS A 99 8.03 -9.65 -19.96
C HIS A 99 8.54 -11.07 -20.26
N THR A 100 8.79 -11.36 -21.54
CA THR A 100 9.14 -12.69 -22.04
C THR A 100 10.40 -13.28 -21.39
N GLU A 101 11.44 -12.48 -21.15
CA GLU A 101 12.68 -12.99 -20.56
C GLU A 101 12.50 -13.47 -19.11
N ALA A 102 11.82 -12.69 -18.26
CA ALA A 102 11.52 -13.07 -16.89
C ALA A 102 10.66 -14.33 -16.84
N GLN A 103 9.67 -14.46 -17.73
CA GLN A 103 8.87 -15.68 -17.86
C GLN A 103 9.72 -16.90 -18.25
N LYS A 104 10.66 -16.75 -19.20
CA LYS A 104 11.59 -17.83 -19.59
C LYS A 104 12.45 -18.29 -18.41
N TYR A 105 13.03 -17.37 -17.65
CA TYR A 105 13.82 -17.73 -16.46
C TYR A 105 12.96 -18.42 -15.39
N LEU A 106 11.73 -17.96 -15.15
CA LEU A 106 10.83 -18.64 -14.21
C LEU A 106 10.49 -20.06 -14.66
N ALA A 107 10.29 -20.28 -15.97
CA ALA A 107 10.08 -21.61 -16.53
C ALA A 107 11.34 -22.50 -16.34
N GLN A 108 12.53 -21.96 -16.60
CA GLN A 108 13.79 -22.67 -16.38
C GLN A 108 14.03 -23.04 -14.92
N ILE A 109 13.73 -22.12 -14.00
CA ILE A 109 13.76 -22.38 -12.56
C ILE A 109 12.83 -23.53 -12.22
N LYS A 110 11.59 -23.49 -12.71
CA LYS A 110 10.59 -24.54 -12.46
C LYS A 110 11.06 -25.91 -12.98
N SER A 111 11.69 -25.97 -14.15
CA SER A 111 12.24 -27.23 -14.69
C SER A 111 13.55 -27.69 -14.03
N GLY A 112 14.35 -26.77 -13.49
CA GLY A 112 15.68 -27.04 -12.93
C GLY A 112 15.70 -27.38 -11.44
N LEU A 113 14.58 -27.23 -10.72
CA LEU A 113 14.46 -27.67 -9.34
C LEU A 113 14.26 -29.20 -9.29
N THR A 114 15.36 -29.92 -9.11
CA THR A 114 15.36 -31.31 -8.66
C THR A 114 15.20 -31.37 -7.14
N GLU A 115 14.80 -32.54 -6.60
CA GLU A 115 14.62 -32.78 -5.15
C GLU A 115 15.82 -32.32 -4.30
N ILE A 116 17.04 -32.47 -4.84
CA ILE A 116 18.30 -32.09 -4.18
C ILE A 116 18.36 -30.59 -3.86
N ASN A 117 17.84 -29.73 -4.75
CA ASN A 117 17.83 -28.29 -4.52
C ASN A 117 16.75 -27.87 -3.52
N VAL A 118 15.65 -28.63 -3.43
CA VAL A 118 14.56 -28.36 -2.48
C VAL A 118 15.02 -28.59 -1.04
N GLU A 119 15.79 -29.64 -0.78
CA GLU A 119 16.29 -29.97 0.55
C GLU A 119 17.10 -28.83 1.18
N LYS A 120 17.95 -28.16 0.38
CA LYS A 120 18.71 -26.98 0.84
C LYS A 120 17.78 -25.86 1.35
N TYR A 121 16.67 -25.62 0.65
CA TYR A 121 15.70 -24.59 1.07
C TYR A 121 14.87 -25.05 2.27
N LEU A 122 14.54 -26.34 2.37
CA LEU A 122 13.88 -26.90 3.55
C LEU A 122 14.72 -26.73 4.82
N ILE A 123 16.03 -27.04 4.75
CA ILE A 123 16.98 -26.82 5.86
C ILE A 123 17.04 -25.33 6.24
N SER A 124 17.08 -24.44 5.23
CA SER A 124 17.08 -23.00 5.46
C SER A 124 15.79 -22.51 6.13
N GLY A 125 14.64 -23.09 5.76
CA GLY A 125 13.34 -22.84 6.37
C GLY A 125 13.33 -23.25 7.84
N LYS A 126 13.77 -24.47 8.14
CA LYS A 126 13.93 -24.98 9.51
C LYS A 126 14.83 -24.08 10.35
N LYS A 127 15.91 -23.55 9.77
CA LYS A 127 16.78 -22.58 10.45
C LYS A 127 16.05 -21.28 10.82
N TYR A 128 15.16 -20.77 9.96
CA TYR A 128 14.32 -19.61 10.31
C TYR A 128 13.34 -19.94 11.44
N ILE A 129 12.75 -21.14 11.45
CA ILE A 129 11.90 -21.61 12.57
C ILE A 129 12.69 -21.60 13.88
N LEU A 130 13.90 -22.15 13.90
CA LEU A 130 14.75 -22.20 15.10
C LEU A 130 15.13 -20.82 15.63
N LYS A 131 15.17 -19.80 14.76
CA LYS A 131 15.44 -18.41 15.12
C LYS A 131 14.19 -17.64 15.55
N GLY A 132 13.00 -18.23 15.47
CA GLY A 132 11.72 -17.52 15.67
C GLY A 132 11.31 -16.62 14.51
N GLU A 133 11.99 -16.69 13.35
CA GLU A 133 11.69 -15.87 12.18
C GLU A 133 10.56 -16.52 11.33
N PHE A 134 9.39 -16.76 11.94
CA PHE A 134 8.33 -17.58 11.37
C PHE A 134 7.76 -17.05 10.05
N LEU A 135 7.62 -15.72 9.90
CA LEU A 135 7.14 -15.14 8.64
C LEU A 135 8.09 -15.40 7.46
N LYS A 136 9.41 -15.41 7.71
CA LYS A 136 10.41 -15.74 6.68
C LYS A 136 10.40 -17.23 6.35
N ALA A 137 10.22 -18.08 7.37
CA ALA A 137 10.04 -19.51 7.17
C ALA A 137 8.80 -19.79 6.30
N LYS A 138 7.66 -19.14 6.62
CA LYS A 138 6.42 -19.23 5.84
C LYS A 138 6.63 -18.83 4.38
N GLU A 139 7.19 -17.64 4.14
CA GLU A 139 7.48 -17.15 2.78
C GLU A 139 8.37 -18.15 2.00
N LEU A 140 9.37 -18.74 2.66
CA LEU A 140 10.26 -19.70 2.01
C LEU A 140 9.52 -21.00 1.63
N PHE A 141 8.71 -21.56 2.52
CA PHE A 141 7.94 -22.78 2.22
C PHE A 141 6.87 -22.53 1.15
N GLU A 142 6.18 -21.39 1.16
CA GLU A 142 5.25 -20.99 0.10
C GLU A 142 5.95 -20.89 -1.26
N ASN A 143 7.16 -20.30 -1.29
CA ASN A 143 7.94 -20.23 -2.52
C ASN A 143 8.36 -21.62 -3.02
N ILE A 144 8.73 -22.53 -2.12
CA ILE A 144 9.00 -23.95 -2.47
C ILE A 144 7.75 -24.58 -3.07
N LEU A 145 6.59 -24.45 -2.43
CA LEU A 145 5.33 -25.02 -2.91
C LEU A 145 4.83 -24.38 -4.21
N SER A 146 5.18 -23.12 -4.48
CA SER A 146 4.90 -22.47 -5.77
C SER A 146 5.69 -23.08 -6.94
N LEU A 147 6.79 -23.78 -6.64
CA LEU A 147 7.65 -24.45 -7.62
C LEU A 147 7.35 -25.95 -7.68
N VAL A 148 7.22 -26.59 -6.52
CA VAL A 148 6.97 -28.02 -6.34
C VAL A 148 5.74 -28.18 -5.43
N SER A 149 4.56 -28.18 -6.03
CA SER A 149 3.28 -28.21 -5.31
C SER A 149 3.04 -29.51 -4.52
N GLU A 150 3.72 -30.60 -4.87
CA GLU A 150 3.56 -31.92 -4.26
C GLU A 150 4.59 -32.22 -3.15
N ASN A 151 5.40 -31.24 -2.74
CA ASN A 151 6.39 -31.48 -1.68
C ASN A 151 5.71 -31.60 -0.30
N GLU A 152 5.49 -32.83 0.15
CA GLU A 152 4.82 -33.13 1.44
C GLU A 152 5.56 -32.55 2.65
N GLN A 153 6.89 -32.54 2.64
CA GLN A 153 7.67 -31.95 3.75
C GLN A 153 7.41 -30.45 3.84
N ALA A 154 7.48 -29.70 2.73
CA ALA A 154 7.23 -28.27 2.72
C ALA A 154 5.80 -27.94 3.16
N LYS A 155 4.80 -28.75 2.77
CA LYS A 155 3.42 -28.59 3.24
C LYS A 155 3.30 -28.75 4.75
N LYS A 156 3.92 -29.81 5.30
CA LYS A 156 3.90 -30.06 6.74
C LYS A 156 4.58 -28.94 7.53
N GLU A 157 5.77 -28.54 7.11
CA GLU A 157 6.52 -27.46 7.77
C GLU A 157 5.79 -26.12 7.67
N LEU A 158 5.12 -25.85 6.54
CA LEU A 158 4.28 -24.66 6.39
C LEU A 158 3.12 -24.67 7.40
N ALA A 159 2.41 -25.78 7.54
CA ALA A 159 1.32 -25.91 8.51
C ALA A 159 1.81 -25.72 9.95
N ASP A 160 2.94 -26.33 10.32
CA ASP A 160 3.56 -26.18 11.63
C ASP A 160 3.97 -24.72 11.91
N VAL A 161 4.51 -24.02 10.91
CA VAL A 161 4.85 -22.59 11.01
C VAL A 161 3.62 -21.72 11.14
N GLU A 162 2.54 -22.03 10.41
CA GLU A 162 1.29 -21.27 10.52
C GLU A 162 0.67 -21.38 11.91
N VAL A 163 0.69 -22.57 12.53
CA VAL A 163 0.26 -22.74 13.92
C VAL A 163 1.11 -21.88 14.85
N LYS A 164 2.44 -21.89 14.70
CA LYS A 164 3.33 -21.05 15.52
C LYS A 164 3.05 -19.56 15.37
N ILE A 165 2.79 -19.08 14.14
CA ILE A 165 2.42 -17.68 13.88
C ILE A 165 1.09 -17.34 14.58
N GLN A 166 0.10 -18.23 14.52
CA GLN A 166 -1.18 -18.02 15.21
C GLN A 166 -0.99 -17.98 16.73
N ASP A 167 -0.17 -18.86 17.29
CA ASP A 167 0.10 -18.89 18.72
C ASP A 167 0.86 -17.64 19.20
N GLU A 168 1.80 -17.13 18.43
CA GLU A 168 2.45 -15.84 18.72
C GLU A 168 1.47 -14.67 18.63
N LYS A 169 0.60 -14.67 17.62
CA LYS A 169 -0.44 -13.65 17.48
C LYS A 169 -1.36 -13.66 18.70
N LYS A 170 -1.83 -14.84 19.12
CA LYS A 170 -2.68 -15.01 20.32
C LYS A 170 -1.97 -14.53 21.58
N ARG A 171 -0.73 -14.95 21.81
CA ARG A 171 0.06 -14.47 22.96
C ARG A 171 0.23 -12.96 22.97
N ARG A 172 0.49 -12.35 21.82
CA ARG A 172 0.60 -10.89 21.71
C ARG A 172 -0.73 -10.19 21.99
N LEU A 173 -1.85 -10.76 21.53
CA LEU A 173 -3.19 -10.27 21.84
C LEU A 173 -3.46 -10.33 23.34
N GLU A 174 -3.15 -11.46 23.99
CA GLU A 174 -3.30 -11.63 25.44
C GLU A 174 -2.47 -10.61 26.24
N VAL A 175 -1.21 -10.41 25.87
CA VAL A 175 -0.35 -9.41 26.53
C VAL A 175 -0.91 -7.99 26.39
N LEU A 176 -1.34 -7.60 25.19
CA LEU A 176 -1.96 -6.29 24.96
C LEU A 176 -3.27 -6.17 25.74
N PHE A 177 -4.09 -7.21 25.75
CA PHE A 177 -5.34 -7.20 26.48
C PHE A 177 -5.12 -7.00 27.99
N SER A 178 -4.20 -7.76 28.58
CA SER A 178 -3.83 -7.62 30.00
C SER A 178 -3.27 -6.23 30.32
N GLN A 179 -2.47 -5.63 29.43
CA GLN A 179 -2.02 -4.24 29.60
C GLN A 179 -3.19 -3.26 29.68
N GLY A 180 -4.21 -3.42 28.82
CA GLY A 180 -5.42 -2.59 28.89
C GLY A 180 -6.17 -2.76 30.21
N VAL A 181 -6.24 -3.99 30.73
CA VAL A 181 -6.83 -4.27 32.06
C VAL A 181 -6.04 -3.55 33.16
N GLU A 182 -4.70 -3.58 33.13
CA GLU A 182 -3.88 -2.85 34.11
C GLU A 182 -4.12 -1.33 34.09
N PHE A 183 -4.23 -0.72 32.90
CA PHE A 183 -4.59 0.70 32.77
C PHE A 183 -5.98 0.99 33.36
N TYR A 184 -6.95 0.10 33.07
CA TYR A 184 -8.31 0.23 33.56
C TYR A 184 -8.39 0.15 35.09
N GLU A 185 -7.67 -0.80 35.69
CA GLU A 185 -7.58 -0.95 37.15
C GLU A 185 -6.94 0.26 37.85
N ARG A 186 -6.03 0.96 37.16
CA ARG A 186 -5.48 2.25 37.63
C ARG A 186 -6.42 3.44 37.43
N GLY A 187 -7.56 3.24 36.77
CA GLY A 187 -8.51 4.31 36.43
C GLY A 187 -8.03 5.23 35.29
N GLU A 188 -7.04 4.77 34.52
CA GLU A 188 -6.48 5.38 33.31
C GLU A 188 -7.30 4.87 32.09
N TYR A 189 -8.58 5.27 32.04
CA TYR A 189 -9.55 4.68 31.12
C TYR A 189 -9.26 4.97 29.65
N GLU A 190 -8.78 6.17 29.32
CA GLU A 190 -8.43 6.57 27.96
C GLU A 190 -7.26 5.74 27.41
N ASP A 191 -6.26 5.46 28.25
CA ASP A 191 -5.12 4.62 27.90
C ASP A 191 -5.55 3.15 27.74
N ALA A 192 -6.41 2.64 28.62
CA ALA A 192 -7.00 1.31 28.50
C ALA A 192 -7.74 1.13 27.17
N ILE A 193 -8.60 2.10 26.79
CA ILE A 193 -9.31 2.10 25.52
C ILE A 193 -8.33 2.05 24.34
N SER A 194 -7.31 2.92 24.34
CA SER A 194 -6.27 2.96 23.29
C SER A 194 -5.52 1.62 23.14
N ILE A 195 -5.27 0.91 24.24
CA ILE A 195 -4.66 -0.42 24.20
C ILE A 195 -5.63 -1.47 23.63
N TRP A 196 -6.88 -1.50 24.06
CA TRP A 196 -7.87 -2.45 23.53
C TRP A 196 -8.25 -2.18 22.08
N GLU A 197 -8.21 -0.93 21.62
CA GLU A 197 -8.36 -0.61 20.19
C GLU A 197 -7.23 -1.24 19.36
N LYS A 198 -5.99 -1.28 19.87
CA LYS A 198 -4.88 -1.99 19.21
C LYS A 198 -5.13 -3.50 19.16
N VAL A 199 -5.75 -4.08 20.18
CA VAL A 199 -6.19 -5.49 20.16
C VAL A 199 -7.20 -5.69 19.03
N LEU A 200 -8.19 -4.79 18.89
CA LEU A 200 -9.20 -4.85 17.83
C LEU A 200 -8.66 -4.63 16.41
N LEU A 201 -7.53 -3.93 16.25
CA LEU A 201 -6.83 -3.85 14.96
C LEU A 201 -6.24 -5.21 14.53
N LEU A 202 -5.82 -6.03 15.49
CA LEU A 202 -5.22 -7.34 15.26
C LEU A 202 -6.27 -8.46 15.19
N ASP A 203 -7.32 -8.34 16.00
CA ASP A 203 -8.48 -9.22 16.04
C ASP A 203 -9.77 -8.41 16.22
N LYS A 204 -10.43 -8.12 15.09
CA LYS A 204 -11.66 -7.33 15.04
C LYS A 204 -12.83 -7.97 15.79
N GLU A 205 -12.77 -9.27 16.06
CA GLU A 205 -13.84 -10.02 16.72
C GLU A 205 -13.57 -10.26 18.20
N HIS A 206 -12.47 -9.74 18.75
CA HIS A 206 -12.12 -9.90 20.16
C HIS A 206 -13.20 -9.31 21.09
N SER A 207 -14.09 -10.16 21.61
CA SER A 207 -15.28 -9.77 22.36
C SER A 207 -14.93 -9.05 23.66
N ALA A 208 -13.97 -9.59 24.42
CA ALA A 208 -13.56 -9.03 25.70
C ALA A 208 -13.09 -7.57 25.55
N SER A 209 -12.28 -7.25 24.52
CA SER A 209 -11.85 -5.86 24.28
C SER A 209 -13.01 -4.92 24.01
N LYS A 210 -14.04 -5.34 23.27
CA LYS A 210 -15.22 -4.51 22.99
C LYS A 210 -16.00 -4.22 24.27
N GLU A 211 -16.20 -5.23 25.11
CA GLU A 211 -16.89 -5.10 26.39
C GLU A 211 -16.15 -4.16 27.33
N TYR A 212 -14.85 -4.35 27.48
CA TYR A 212 -14.00 -3.52 28.34
C TYR A 212 -13.89 -2.06 27.87
N ILE A 213 -13.85 -1.81 26.56
CA ILE A 213 -13.93 -0.45 26.01
C ILE A 213 -15.25 0.22 26.39
N LEU A 214 -16.37 -0.51 26.27
CA LEU A 214 -17.69 0.02 26.63
C LEU A 214 -17.75 0.37 28.12
N LEU A 215 -17.22 -0.50 28.99
CA LEU A 215 -17.15 -0.24 30.43
C LEU A 215 -16.29 1.00 30.74
N ALA A 216 -15.11 1.13 30.14
CA ALA A 216 -14.25 2.30 30.30
C ALA A 216 -14.92 3.59 29.85
N GLN A 217 -15.67 3.57 28.74
CA GLN A 217 -16.43 4.72 28.27
C GLN A 217 -17.52 5.14 29.27
N GLN A 218 -18.24 4.17 29.87
CA GLN A 218 -19.25 4.44 30.89
C GLN A 218 -18.63 5.03 32.17
N ASP A 219 -17.45 4.56 32.57
CA ASP A 219 -16.74 5.10 33.74
C ASP A 219 -16.23 6.52 33.51
N ILE A 220 -15.73 6.83 32.31
CA ILE A 220 -15.37 8.20 31.91
C ILE A 220 -16.60 9.11 32.02
N GLU A 221 -17.72 8.73 31.40
CA GLU A 221 -18.95 9.53 31.42
C GLU A 221 -19.45 9.77 32.84
N LYS A 222 -19.43 8.74 33.69
CA LYS A 222 -19.80 8.84 35.11
C LYS A 222 -18.87 9.79 35.86
N ARG A 223 -17.56 9.72 35.63
CA ARG A 223 -16.55 10.59 36.25
C ARG A 223 -16.74 12.05 35.81
N GLU A 224 -17.07 12.29 34.54
CA GLU A 224 -17.37 13.64 34.02
C GLU A 224 -18.64 14.23 34.64
N LYS A 225 -19.72 13.43 34.73
CA LYS A 225 -20.97 13.86 35.39
C LYS A 225 -20.73 14.25 36.85
N LEU A 226 -20.00 13.43 37.60
CA LEU A 226 -19.65 13.72 39.00
C LEU A 226 -18.85 15.03 39.12
N LYS A 227 -17.83 15.23 38.27
CA LYS A 227 -17.05 16.48 38.25
C LYS A 227 -17.92 17.70 37.94
N ALA A 228 -18.85 17.59 37.00
CA ALA A 228 -19.76 18.68 36.63
C ALA A 228 -20.72 19.04 37.78
N GLU A 229 -21.27 18.04 38.48
CA GLU A 229 -22.13 18.25 39.65
C GLU A 229 -21.38 18.92 40.81
N GLU A 230 -20.13 18.52 41.07
CA GLU A 230 -19.27 19.14 42.08
C GLU A 230 -18.96 20.61 41.75
N LEU A 231 -18.70 20.91 40.48
CA LEU A 231 -18.45 22.28 40.00
C LEU A 231 -19.69 23.16 40.20
N TYR A 232 -20.86 22.68 39.77
CA TYR A 232 -22.13 23.40 39.92
C TYR A 232 -22.46 23.72 41.39
N LYS A 233 -22.25 22.76 42.30
CA LYS A 233 -22.43 22.99 43.74
C LYS A 233 -21.47 24.08 44.24
N LYS A 234 -20.19 24.04 43.85
CA LYS A 234 -19.21 25.07 44.26
C LYS A 234 -19.55 26.47 43.78
N GLU A 235 -20.16 26.61 42.60
CA GLU A 235 -20.58 27.90 42.05
C GLU A 235 -21.86 28.43 42.71
N LYS A 236 -22.82 27.55 43.05
CA LYS A 236 -24.09 27.94 43.67
C LYS A 236 -23.97 28.41 45.12
N TYR A 237 -22.92 27.99 45.84
CA TYR A 237 -22.70 28.31 47.26
C TYR A 237 -21.49 29.25 47.49
N LYS A 238 -21.00 29.90 46.44
CA LYS A 238 -20.09 31.07 46.51
C LYS A 238 -20.91 32.35 46.43
#